data_AF-A0A441X4A5-F1
#
_entry.id   AF-A0A441X4A5-F1
#
_cell.length_a   1.000
_cell.length_b   1.000
_cell.length_c   1.000
_cell.angle_alpha   90.00
_cell.angle_beta   90.00
_cell.angle_gamma   90.00
#
_symmetry.space_group_name_H-M   'P 1'
#
loop_
_entity.id
_entity.type
_entity.pdbx_description
1 polymer ?
#
loop_
_entity_poly.entity_id
_entity_poly.type
_entity_poly.pdbx_seq_one_letter_code
_entity_poly.pdbx_strand_id
1 'polypeptide(L)'
;MKRRTVTLRTTLLIAAPLLLTALLPARAEEAPFVSIVTDLAPGDLLNVRATASAMGKIKARLPNGTSVNNLGCNDVNGYRWCKVAEIDNPQLVGWAPARYLNPENPAAVADVETTGENMTAAAGDSNPATADQPPPDLTARLDATGRESTMTAVEAIGRAAIEDAYRLALAASENPAAGETQAPAAADKPIRKRAANTAPPANAQSVARLQPPSRPAPALGARNEIPCARHVGQPMTSCKAGIVRSGDKAEVTVTWPDGGTRVIRFQAGRPAGSNASGEFRYTREGSLSIIRVGVSERFEITDQWLGE
;
A
#
# COMPACT_ATOMS: atom_id res chain seq x y z
N MET A 1 84.62 58.39 19.01
CA MET A 1 83.76 57.74 18.00
C MET A 1 82.75 56.83 18.70
N LYS A 2 81.55 56.73 18.13
CA LYS A 2 80.25 56.47 18.77
C LYS A 2 80.06 55.04 19.29
N ARG A 3 79.54 54.92 20.52
CA ARG A 3 78.89 53.70 21.04
C ARG A 3 77.63 53.41 20.21
N ARG A 4 77.47 52.18 19.74
CA ARG A 4 76.18 51.66 19.26
C ARG A 4 75.99 50.23 19.74
N THR A 5 75.21 50.15 20.81
CA THR A 5 74.54 48.95 21.34
C THR A 5 73.57 48.46 20.27
N VAL A 6 73.65 47.18 19.88
CA VAL A 6 72.66 46.54 19.01
C VAL A 6 72.01 45.41 19.80
N THR A 7 70.72 45.61 20.04
CA THR A 7 69.78 44.75 20.76
C THR A 7 69.43 43.49 19.96
N LEU A 8 69.43 42.35 20.66
CA LEU A 8 68.87 41.06 20.25
C LEU A 8 67.44 41.21 19.70
N ARG A 9 67.15 40.55 18.57
CA ARG A 9 65.79 40.12 18.20
C ARG A 9 65.83 38.65 17.81
N THR A 10 65.63 37.80 18.82
CA THR A 10 65.41 36.37 18.68
C THR A 10 63.96 36.15 18.27
N THR A 11 63.69 36.02 16.97
CA THR A 11 62.40 35.53 16.48
C THR A 11 62.54 34.05 16.12
N LEU A 12 62.19 33.22 17.10
CA LEU A 12 62.06 31.77 16.97
C LEU A 12 60.78 31.47 16.18
N LEU A 13 60.88 31.20 14.88
CA LEU A 13 59.77 30.68 14.07
C LEU A 13 59.67 29.17 14.28
N ILE A 14 58.87 28.75 15.27
CA ILE A 14 58.40 27.38 15.39
C ILE A 14 57.23 27.23 14.40
N ALA A 15 57.52 26.69 13.22
CA ALA A 15 56.48 26.25 12.29
C ALA A 15 55.90 24.91 12.80
N ALA A 16 54.84 24.98 13.59
CA ALA A 16 54.01 23.81 13.90
C ALA A 16 53.02 23.60 12.75
N PRO A 17 53.00 22.44 12.06
CA PRO A 17 51.94 22.14 11.12
C PRO A 17 50.68 21.78 11.93
N LEU A 18 49.73 22.72 12.01
CA LEU A 18 48.35 22.40 12.39
C LEU A 18 47.77 21.49 11.30
N LEU A 19 47.84 20.17 11.51
CA LEU A 19 46.95 19.21 10.87
C LEU A 19 45.56 19.42 11.47
N LEU A 20 44.80 20.33 10.85
CA LEU A 20 43.38 20.49 11.12
C LEU A 20 42.65 19.35 10.41
N THR A 21 42.55 18.18 11.07
CA THR A 21 41.62 17.13 10.66
C THR A 21 40.21 17.67 10.81
N ALA A 22 39.61 18.11 9.71
CA ALA A 22 38.19 18.42 9.65
C ALA A 22 37.40 17.12 9.91
N LEU A 23 36.97 16.91 11.15
CA LEU A 23 35.88 15.99 11.44
C LEU A 23 34.61 16.63 10.86
N LEU A 24 34.32 16.34 9.60
CA LEU A 24 32.97 16.45 9.09
C LEU A 24 32.10 15.53 9.94
N PRO A 25 31.03 16.01 10.61
CA PRO A 25 30.08 15.09 11.20
C PRO A 25 29.50 14.27 10.04
N ALA A 26 29.73 12.97 10.07
CA ALA A 26 28.96 12.04 9.27
C ALA A 26 27.51 12.24 9.69
N ARG A 27 26.75 13.00 8.90
CA ARG A 27 25.29 12.91 8.96
C ARG A 27 25.01 11.48 8.57
N ALA A 28 24.62 10.66 9.54
CA ALA A 28 23.96 9.41 9.25
C ALA A 28 22.72 9.80 8.44
N GLU A 29 22.82 9.70 7.12
CA GLU A 29 21.67 9.79 6.25
C GLU A 29 20.89 8.52 6.55
N GLU A 30 19.87 8.65 7.40
CA GLU A 30 18.98 7.54 7.73
C GLU A 30 18.48 6.99 6.40
N ALA A 31 18.82 5.72 6.13
CA ALA A 31 18.46 5.08 4.89
C ALA A 31 16.93 5.20 4.70
N PRO A 32 16.46 5.54 3.49
CA PRO A 32 15.04 5.72 3.26
C PRO A 32 14.31 4.43 3.60
N PHE A 33 13.30 4.52 4.46
CA PHE A 33 12.45 3.39 4.79
C PHE A 33 11.56 3.10 3.58
N VAL A 34 11.80 1.97 2.88
CA VAL A 34 11.04 1.59 1.69
C VAL A 34 9.89 0.67 2.06
N SER A 35 8.68 1.02 1.62
CA SER A 35 7.50 0.15 1.67
C SER A 35 7.10 -0.27 0.27
N ILE A 36 6.54 -1.47 0.14
CA ILE A 36 5.95 -1.99 -1.09
C ILE A 36 4.43 -1.93 -0.98
N VAL A 37 3.76 -1.53 -2.06
CA VAL A 37 2.30 -1.57 -2.16
C VAL A 37 1.83 -3.02 -2.23
N THR A 38 1.02 -3.46 -1.27
CA THR A 38 0.50 -4.83 -1.18
C THR A 38 -1.02 -4.85 -1.00
N ASP A 39 -1.64 -6.04 -1.13
CA ASP A 39 -3.02 -6.34 -0.71
C ASP A 39 -4.14 -5.57 -1.43
N LEU A 40 -3.85 -5.06 -2.62
CA LEU A 40 -4.87 -4.58 -3.56
C LEU A 40 -5.53 -5.74 -4.30
N ALA A 41 -6.80 -5.58 -4.68
CA ALA A 41 -7.45 -6.55 -5.55
C ALA A 41 -6.80 -6.55 -6.96
N PRO A 42 -6.96 -7.62 -7.76
CA PRO A 42 -6.40 -7.67 -9.11
C PRO A 42 -6.90 -6.51 -9.98
N GLY A 43 -5.98 -5.73 -10.55
CA GLY A 43 -6.29 -4.56 -11.40
C GLY A 43 -6.55 -3.26 -10.65
N ASP A 44 -6.57 -3.27 -9.31
CA ASP A 44 -6.75 -2.07 -8.49
C ASP A 44 -5.46 -1.26 -8.33
N LEU A 45 -5.62 0.03 -8.01
CA LEU A 45 -4.53 0.97 -7.77
C LEU A 45 -4.69 1.70 -6.43
N LEU A 46 -3.65 1.70 -5.59
CA LEU A 46 -3.61 2.45 -4.34
C LEU A 46 -3.64 3.95 -4.59
N ASN A 47 -4.62 4.65 -4.00
CA ASN A 47 -4.69 6.10 -4.09
C ASN A 47 -3.75 6.77 -3.08
N VAL A 48 -2.78 7.55 -3.57
CA VAL A 48 -1.96 8.46 -2.77
C VAL A 48 -2.64 9.84 -2.77
N ARG A 49 -2.86 10.41 -1.59
CA ARG A 49 -3.70 11.60 -1.39
C ARG A 49 -2.92 12.80 -0.86
N ALA A 50 -3.45 14.00 -1.06
CA ALA A 50 -2.84 15.23 -0.55
C ALA A 50 -2.90 15.33 0.98
N THR A 51 -3.93 14.78 1.60
CA THR A 51 -4.15 14.76 3.06
C THR A 51 -4.40 13.34 3.55
N ALA A 52 -4.15 13.08 4.84
CA ALA A 52 -4.42 11.81 5.53
C ALA A 52 -5.94 11.59 5.73
N SER A 53 -6.70 11.56 4.64
CA SER A 53 -8.15 11.46 4.65
C SER A 53 -8.67 10.71 3.43
N ALA A 54 -9.74 9.92 3.63
CA ALA A 54 -10.45 9.23 2.56
C ALA A 54 -10.98 10.19 1.48
N MET A 55 -11.21 11.45 1.88
CA MET A 55 -11.74 12.52 1.03
C MET A 55 -10.65 13.43 0.45
N GLY A 56 -9.38 13.24 0.84
CA GLY A 56 -8.27 14.02 0.31
C GLY A 56 -8.13 13.87 -1.21
N LYS A 57 -7.75 14.96 -1.89
CA LYS A 57 -7.49 14.96 -3.34
C LYS A 57 -6.47 13.89 -3.70
N ILE A 58 -6.75 13.08 -4.71
CA ILE A 58 -5.83 12.04 -5.21
C ILE A 58 -4.69 12.73 -5.98
N LYS A 59 -3.45 12.45 -5.57
CA LYS A 59 -2.22 12.92 -6.22
C LYS A 59 -1.62 11.87 -7.15
N ALA A 60 -1.73 10.59 -6.80
CA ALA A 60 -1.29 9.47 -7.63
C ALA A 60 -2.08 8.21 -7.39
N ARG A 61 -1.88 7.23 -8.28
CA ARG A 61 -2.44 5.88 -8.21
C ARG A 61 -1.33 4.88 -8.47
N LEU A 62 -1.03 4.04 -7.49
CA LEU A 62 0.10 3.12 -7.52
C LEU A 62 -0.40 1.68 -7.65
N PRO A 63 0.10 0.88 -8.60
CA PRO A 63 -0.24 -0.53 -8.69
C PRO A 63 0.37 -1.36 -7.55
N ASN A 64 -0.10 -2.60 -7.43
CA ASN A 64 0.50 -3.57 -6.52
C ASN A 64 1.96 -3.83 -6.90
N GLY A 65 2.85 -3.93 -5.90
CA GLY A 65 4.29 -4.11 -6.09
C GLY A 65 5.11 -2.83 -6.27
N THR A 66 4.47 -1.65 -6.31
CA THR A 66 5.21 -0.37 -6.35
C THR A 66 5.98 -0.12 -5.06
N SER A 67 7.27 0.21 -5.17
CA SER A 67 8.09 0.64 -4.04
C SER A 67 8.00 2.15 -3.81
N VAL A 68 7.80 2.56 -2.57
CA VAL A 68 7.72 3.97 -2.15
C VAL A 68 8.60 4.23 -0.93
N ASN A 69 9.11 5.45 -0.80
CA ASN A 69 9.75 5.92 0.42
C ASN A 69 8.65 6.25 1.44
N ASN A 70 8.55 5.48 2.52
CA ASN A 70 7.63 5.72 3.61
C ASN A 70 8.28 6.60 4.67
N LEU A 71 7.85 7.85 4.72
CA LEU A 71 8.40 8.90 5.57
C LEU A 71 7.90 8.82 7.01
N GLY A 72 6.95 7.92 7.30
CA GLY A 72 6.36 7.70 8.62
C GLY A 72 4.83 7.61 8.57
N CYS A 73 4.25 7.06 9.62
CA CYS A 73 2.82 6.80 9.74
C CYS A 73 2.21 7.38 11.02
N ASN A 74 1.01 7.97 10.89
CA ASN A 74 0.22 8.55 11.97
C ASN A 74 -1.20 8.00 11.98
N ASP A 75 -1.82 7.97 13.16
CA ASP A 75 -3.23 7.64 13.31
C ASP A 75 -4.09 8.90 13.15
N VAL A 76 -4.97 8.90 12.15
CA VAL A 76 -5.84 10.04 11.82
C VAL A 76 -7.28 9.54 11.67
N ASN A 77 -8.19 10.07 12.49
CA ASN A 77 -9.61 9.68 12.55
C ASN A 77 -9.83 8.17 12.75
N GLY A 78 -8.96 7.51 13.52
CA GLY A 78 -9.03 6.07 13.79
C GLY A 78 -8.43 5.18 12.70
N TYR A 79 -7.73 5.75 11.71
CA TYR A 79 -7.06 5.00 10.66
C TYR A 79 -5.58 5.34 10.61
N ARG A 80 -4.75 4.31 10.41
CA ARG A 80 -3.30 4.44 10.23
C ARG A 80 -3.01 4.90 8.80
N TRP A 81 -2.32 6.04 8.67
CA TRP A 81 -1.93 6.65 7.41
C TRP A 81 -0.43 6.85 7.36
N CYS A 82 0.19 6.54 6.24
CA CYS A 82 1.61 6.77 6.01
C CYS A 82 1.84 7.87 4.99
N LYS A 83 2.77 8.77 5.27
CA LYS A 83 3.26 9.76 4.30
C LYS A 83 4.28 9.06 3.41
N VAL A 84 4.01 9.04 2.12
CA VAL A 84 4.82 8.33 1.12
C VAL A 84 5.32 9.28 0.05
N ALA A 85 6.53 9.04 -0.43
CA ALA A 85 7.09 9.67 -1.62
C ALA A 85 7.43 8.59 -2.65
N GLU A 86 7.13 8.86 -3.92
CA GLU A 86 7.54 7.96 -5.00
C GLU A 86 9.06 8.01 -5.17
N ILE A 87 9.68 6.85 -5.42
CA ILE A 87 11.15 6.73 -5.51
C ILE A 87 11.66 7.49 -6.75
N ASP A 88 11.02 7.28 -7.91
CA ASP A 88 11.43 7.90 -9.17
C ASP A 88 10.96 9.36 -9.31
N ASN A 89 10.01 9.77 -8.48
CA ASN A 89 9.50 11.14 -8.43
C ASN A 89 9.31 11.64 -6.99
N PRO A 90 10.39 12.05 -6.31
CA PRO A 90 10.34 12.48 -4.91
C PRO A 90 9.47 13.71 -4.65
N GLN A 91 9.13 14.48 -5.70
CA GLN A 91 8.19 15.61 -5.60
C GLN A 91 6.74 15.14 -5.39
N LEU A 92 6.45 13.89 -5.76
CA LEU A 92 5.17 13.25 -5.51
C LEU A 92 5.12 12.70 -4.08
N VAL A 93 4.87 13.60 -3.13
CA VAL A 93 4.64 13.24 -1.72
C VAL A 93 3.15 13.28 -1.39
N GLY A 94 2.63 12.27 -0.70
CA GLY A 94 1.26 12.26 -0.24
C GLY A 94 1.01 11.24 0.86
N TRP A 95 -0.25 10.92 1.11
CA TRP A 95 -0.71 10.06 2.17
C TRP A 95 -1.41 8.83 1.60
N ALA A 96 -1.06 7.65 2.12
CA ALA A 96 -1.70 6.40 1.76
C ALA A 96 -2.07 5.61 3.03
N PRO A 97 -3.14 4.80 3.01
CA PRO A 97 -3.49 3.92 4.13
C PRO A 97 -2.35 2.93 4.42
N ALA A 98 -1.96 2.81 5.69
CA ALA A 98 -0.80 2.00 6.10
C ALA A 98 -0.97 0.51 5.77
N ARG A 99 -2.20 -0.01 5.88
CA ARG A 99 -2.56 -1.40 5.58
C ARG A 99 -2.25 -1.90 4.16
N TYR A 100 -1.83 -1.03 3.25
CA TYR A 100 -1.41 -1.38 1.89
C TYR A 100 0.09 -1.19 1.68
N LEU A 101 0.86 -0.95 2.74
CA LEU A 101 2.28 -0.65 2.69
C LEU A 101 3.01 -1.63 3.60
N ASN A 102 3.90 -2.43 3.02
CA ASN A 102 4.67 -3.43 3.76
C ASN A 102 6.19 -3.28 3.48
N PRO A 103 7.05 -3.16 4.50
CA PRO A 103 6.70 -2.95 5.91
C PRO A 103 6.08 -1.56 6.16
N GLU A 104 5.38 -1.39 7.28
CA GLU A 104 4.92 -0.08 7.74
C GLU A 104 6.05 0.63 8.52
N ASN A 105 6.26 1.93 8.26
CA ASN A 105 7.21 2.72 9.06
C ASN A 105 6.56 3.11 10.40
N PRO A 106 7.09 2.66 11.55
CA PRO A 106 6.52 3.01 12.85
C PRO A 106 6.73 4.47 13.25
N ALA A 107 7.67 5.19 12.61
CA ALA A 107 7.96 6.58 12.92
C ALA A 107 6.75 7.49 12.64
N ALA A 108 6.50 8.46 13.51
CA ALA A 108 5.46 9.47 13.31
C ALA A 108 5.97 10.59 12.40
N VAL A 109 5.14 11.13 11.51
CA VAL A 109 5.51 12.34 10.74
C VAL A 109 5.08 13.60 11.48
N ALA A 110 6.01 14.57 11.58
CA ALA A 110 5.79 15.82 12.29
C ALA A 110 4.80 16.79 11.60
N ASP A 111 4.58 16.65 10.28
CA ASP A 111 3.79 17.59 9.47
C ASP A 111 2.35 17.12 9.23
N VAL A 112 1.59 16.77 10.27
CA VAL A 112 0.13 16.63 10.08
C VAL A 112 -0.48 18.01 10.29
N GLU A 113 -0.74 18.72 9.17
CA GLU A 113 -1.78 19.75 9.16
C GLU A 113 -3.11 19.07 9.51
N THR A 114 -3.33 19.00 10.81
CA THR A 114 -4.54 18.50 11.43
C THR A 114 -5.58 19.55 11.12
N THR A 115 -6.50 19.23 10.22
CA THR A 115 -7.70 20.04 10.02
C THR A 115 -8.41 20.05 11.38
N GLY A 116 -8.34 21.19 12.06
CA GLY A 116 -8.80 21.32 13.42
C GLY A 116 -10.29 21.11 13.52
N GLU A 117 -10.70 20.26 14.47
CA GLU A 117 -11.85 20.49 15.35
C GLU A 117 -11.77 19.49 16.52
N ASN A 118 -11.59 20.06 17.71
CA ASN A 118 -11.63 19.44 19.06
C ASN A 118 -10.72 18.22 19.34
N MET A 119 -9.47 18.50 19.71
CA MET A 119 -8.86 17.77 20.84
C MET A 119 -8.94 18.65 22.08
N THR A 120 -9.91 18.38 22.94
CA THR A 120 -9.72 18.60 24.37
C THR A 120 -8.54 17.73 24.80
N ALA A 121 -7.42 18.38 25.09
CA ALA A 121 -6.27 17.75 25.70
C ALA A 121 -6.68 17.19 27.07
N ALA A 122 -6.86 15.88 27.15
CA ALA A 122 -6.81 15.18 28.42
C ALA A 122 -5.33 15.04 28.78
N ALA A 123 -4.83 16.04 29.52
CA ALA A 123 -3.60 15.91 30.28
C ALA A 123 -3.79 14.75 31.28
N GLY A 124 -3.16 13.61 31.00
CA GLY A 124 -2.90 12.57 31.98
C GLY A 124 -1.55 12.87 32.64
N ASP A 125 -1.59 13.12 33.95
CA ASP A 125 -0.47 13.42 34.82
C ASP A 125 0.81 12.65 34.49
N SER A 126 1.85 13.38 34.11
CA SER A 126 3.23 12.91 34.18
C SER A 126 3.78 13.29 35.56
N ASN A 127 3.83 12.34 36.48
CA ASN A 127 4.55 12.53 37.73
C ASN A 127 6.07 12.38 37.47
N PRO A 128 6.93 13.35 37.86
CA PRO A 128 8.37 13.26 37.61
C PRO A 128 9.12 12.70 38.83
N ALA A 129 9.57 11.45 38.73
CA ALA A 129 10.67 10.82 39.48
C ALA A 129 10.77 9.38 38.94
N THR A 130 11.88 8.89 38.39
CA THR A 130 13.17 8.70 39.03
C THR A 130 14.22 8.52 37.93
N ALA A 131 15.23 9.39 37.91
CA ALA A 131 16.49 9.11 37.20
C ALA A 131 17.36 8.20 38.09
N ASP A 132 18.20 7.40 37.44
CA ASP A 132 19.09 6.34 37.99
C ASP A 132 18.47 4.98 38.27
N GLN A 133 18.21 4.23 37.19
CA GLN A 133 18.39 2.78 37.25
C GLN A 133 19.01 2.26 35.93
N PRO A 134 20.10 1.47 35.99
CA PRO A 134 20.69 0.87 34.80
C PRO A 134 19.70 -0.12 34.16
N PRO A 135 19.78 -0.34 32.83
CA PRO A 135 18.84 -1.20 32.12
C PRO A 135 18.84 -2.61 32.72
N PRO A 136 17.67 -3.28 32.81
CA PRO A 136 17.58 -4.59 33.41
C PRO A 136 18.38 -5.61 32.58
N ASP A 137 19.20 -6.39 33.29
CA ASP A 137 19.98 -7.49 32.73
C ASP A 137 19.06 -8.56 32.15
N LEU A 138 19.02 -8.64 30.81
CA LEU A 138 18.21 -9.60 30.07
C LEU A 138 18.67 -11.05 30.30
N THR A 139 19.91 -11.25 30.75
CA THR A 139 20.51 -12.56 31.01
C THR A 139 19.86 -13.24 32.21
N ALA A 140 19.52 -12.48 33.26
CA ALA A 140 18.88 -13.02 34.46
C ALA A 140 17.43 -13.49 34.28
N ARG A 141 16.73 -13.04 33.22
CA ARG A 141 15.35 -13.49 32.92
C ARG A 141 15.31 -14.73 32.03
N LEU A 142 16.34 -14.96 31.24
CA LEU A 142 16.42 -16.12 30.34
C LEU A 142 16.73 -17.41 31.10
N ASP A 143 17.41 -17.32 32.25
CA ASP A 143 17.74 -18.50 33.08
C ASP A 143 16.63 -18.90 34.07
N ALA A 144 15.60 -18.07 34.26
CA ALA A 144 14.51 -18.33 35.21
C ALA A 144 13.33 -19.14 34.62
N THR A 145 13.33 -19.41 33.31
CA THR A 145 12.40 -20.37 32.69
C THR A 145 13.13 -21.64 32.31
N GLY A 146 13.67 -22.32 33.32
CA GLY A 146 14.03 -23.73 33.24
C GLY A 146 12.78 -24.59 33.03
N ARG A 147 12.31 -24.67 31.79
CA ARG A 147 11.65 -25.88 31.28
C ARG A 147 12.16 -26.08 29.86
N GLU A 148 13.18 -26.92 29.79
CA GLU A 148 13.63 -27.62 28.60
C GLU A 148 12.40 -28.20 27.90
N SER A 149 11.89 -27.49 26.90
CA SER A 149 10.84 -28.01 26.03
C SER A 149 11.55 -28.95 25.07
N THR A 150 11.64 -30.22 25.44
CA THR A 150 11.98 -31.28 24.51
C THR A 150 11.01 -31.15 23.34
N MET A 151 11.50 -30.73 22.16
CA MET A 151 10.69 -30.71 20.95
C MET A 151 9.98 -32.06 20.85
N THR A 152 8.66 -32.03 20.67
CA THR A 152 7.93 -33.28 20.50
C THR A 152 8.38 -33.94 19.19
N ALA A 153 8.39 -35.27 19.14
CA ALA A 153 8.77 -36.01 17.93
C ALA A 153 7.99 -35.53 16.68
N VAL A 154 6.77 -35.02 16.86
CA VAL A 154 5.90 -34.50 15.80
C VAL A 154 6.44 -33.20 15.19
N GLU A 155 7.01 -32.28 15.99
CA GLU A 155 7.61 -31.04 15.47
C GLU A 155 8.95 -31.31 14.75
N ALA A 156 9.73 -32.26 15.24
CA ALA A 156 10.97 -32.69 14.57
C ALA A 156 10.67 -33.33 13.21
N ILE A 157 9.62 -34.15 13.12
CA ILE A 157 9.15 -34.74 11.86
C ILE A 157 8.65 -33.66 10.90
N GLY A 158 7.89 -32.68 11.41
CA GLY A 158 7.41 -31.56 10.59
C GLY A 158 8.55 -30.74 9.97
N ARG A 159 9.58 -30.42 10.77
CA ARG A 159 10.76 -29.69 10.27
C ARG A 159 11.55 -30.50 9.24
N ALA A 160 11.78 -31.80 9.51
CA ALA A 160 12.49 -32.68 8.58
C ALA A 160 11.77 -32.81 7.23
N ALA A 161 10.43 -32.89 7.23
CA ALA A 161 9.63 -32.96 6.01
C ALA A 161 9.73 -31.68 5.16
N ILE A 162 9.78 -30.51 5.80
CA ILE A 162 9.93 -29.22 5.11
C ILE A 162 11.33 -29.09 4.49
N GLU A 163 12.37 -29.49 5.21
CA GLU A 163 13.75 -29.46 4.72
C GLU A 163 13.98 -30.42 3.55
N ASP A 164 13.36 -31.61 3.58
CA ASP A 164 13.44 -32.59 2.50
C ASP A 164 12.69 -32.12 1.23
N ALA A 165 11.49 -31.53 1.40
CA ALA A 165 10.73 -30.94 0.30
C ALA A 165 11.51 -29.81 -0.40
N TYR A 166 12.21 -28.98 0.37
CA TYR A 166 13.04 -27.90 -0.19
C TYR A 166 14.26 -28.46 -0.94
N ARG A 167 14.90 -29.50 -0.40
CA ARG A 167 16.04 -30.17 -1.06
C ARG A 167 15.62 -30.84 -2.37
N LEU A 168 14.46 -31.50 -2.41
CA LEU A 168 13.89 -32.10 -3.62
C LEU A 168 13.55 -31.03 -4.68
N ALA A 169 12.99 -29.90 -4.26
CA ALA A 169 12.70 -28.79 -5.18
C ALA A 169 13.97 -28.20 -5.80
N LEU A 170 15.05 -28.09 -5.02
CA LEU A 170 16.36 -27.63 -5.54
C LEU A 170 16.99 -28.66 -6.47
N ALA A 171 16.94 -29.95 -6.15
CA ALA A 171 17.46 -31.01 -7.03
C ALA A 171 16.70 -31.09 -8.37
N ALA A 172 15.40 -30.81 -8.38
CA ALA A 172 14.60 -30.72 -9.62
C ALA A 172 15.00 -29.50 -10.48
N SER A 173 15.58 -28.46 -9.88
CA SER A 173 16.03 -27.26 -10.59
C SER A 173 17.43 -27.40 -11.21
N GLU A 174 18.21 -28.41 -10.82
CA GLU A 174 19.61 -28.63 -11.26
C GLU A 174 19.75 -29.57 -12.46
N ASN A 175 18.66 -29.99 -13.12
CA ASN A 175 18.71 -30.79 -14.35
C ASN A 175 18.37 -29.96 -15.61
N PRO A 176 19.34 -29.29 -16.25
CA PRO A 176 19.26 -28.96 -17.66
C PRO A 176 20.09 -29.97 -18.44
N ALA A 177 19.46 -31.06 -18.88
CA ALA A 177 20.06 -31.94 -19.88
C ALA A 177 19.24 -31.86 -21.17
N ALA A 178 19.87 -31.25 -22.17
CA ALA A 178 19.42 -31.19 -23.55
C ALA A 178 19.15 -32.58 -24.13
N GLY A 179 18.08 -32.68 -24.92
CA GLY A 179 17.74 -33.82 -25.76
C GLY A 179 17.05 -33.30 -27.02
N GLU A 180 17.85 -33.10 -28.05
CA GLU A 180 17.47 -32.63 -29.37
C GLU A 180 16.76 -33.75 -30.18
N THR A 181 15.87 -33.34 -31.09
CA THR A 181 15.61 -33.90 -32.44
C THR A 181 14.30 -34.66 -32.75
N GLN A 182 13.81 -34.29 -33.96
CA GLN A 182 12.85 -34.88 -34.91
C GLN A 182 11.34 -34.58 -34.80
N ALA A 183 10.95 -33.53 -35.54
CA ALA A 183 9.72 -33.50 -36.32
C ALA A 183 9.97 -34.09 -37.72
N PRO A 184 9.06 -34.88 -38.31
CA PRO A 184 9.12 -35.23 -39.73
C PRO A 184 8.28 -34.27 -40.58
N ALA A 185 8.85 -33.90 -41.73
CA ALA A 185 8.23 -33.14 -42.79
C ALA A 185 7.55 -34.04 -43.83
N ALA A 186 6.44 -33.58 -44.41
CA ALA A 186 5.86 -33.95 -45.71
C ALA A 186 4.65 -33.00 -45.95
N ALA A 187 4.30 -32.48 -47.12
CA ALA A 187 4.81 -32.52 -48.48
C ALA A 187 4.22 -31.31 -49.25
N ASP A 188 4.75 -31.09 -50.45
CA ASP A 188 4.68 -29.92 -51.31
C ASP A 188 3.48 -29.93 -52.32
N LYS A 189 3.13 -28.72 -52.82
CA LYS A 189 2.37 -28.32 -54.05
C LYS A 189 0.82 -28.21 -54.11
N PRO A 190 0.26 -27.38 -55.05
CA PRO A 190 0.78 -26.13 -55.61
C PRO A 190 -0.26 -24.98 -55.75
N ILE A 191 0.33 -23.82 -56.07
CA ILE A 191 -0.20 -22.53 -56.48
C ILE A 191 -1.31 -22.59 -57.54
N ARG A 192 -2.41 -21.86 -57.33
CA ARG A 192 -3.23 -21.27 -58.40
C ARG A 192 -3.15 -19.75 -58.33
N LYS A 193 -2.54 -19.17 -59.37
CA LYS A 193 -2.59 -17.73 -59.67
C LYS A 193 -4.01 -17.33 -60.06
N ARG A 194 -4.49 -16.22 -59.52
CA ARG A 194 -5.24 -15.23 -60.31
C ARG A 194 -5.04 -13.82 -59.75
N ALA A 195 -4.29 -13.06 -60.55
CA ALA A 195 -4.43 -11.63 -60.82
C ALA A 195 -5.91 -11.15 -60.76
N ALA A 196 -6.24 -9.90 -60.52
CA ALA A 196 -5.54 -8.65 -60.24
C ALA A 196 -6.61 -7.64 -59.81
N ASN A 197 -6.19 -6.52 -59.21
CA ASN A 197 -6.51 -5.16 -59.67
C ASN A 197 -6.57 -4.16 -58.50
N THR A 198 -5.57 -3.27 -58.54
CA THR A 198 -5.74 -1.82 -58.42
C THR A 198 -5.99 -1.23 -57.03
N ALA A 199 -4.90 -0.74 -56.44
CA ALA A 199 -4.91 0.30 -55.41
C ALA A 199 -5.21 1.68 -56.03
N PRO A 200 -5.91 2.56 -55.29
CA PRO A 200 -5.71 4.00 -55.32
C PRO A 200 -5.01 4.50 -54.03
N PRO A 201 -4.38 5.69 -54.07
CA PRO A 201 -3.29 6.05 -53.17
C PRO A 201 -3.75 6.49 -51.78
N ALA A 202 -2.82 6.32 -50.84
CA ALA A 202 -2.91 6.77 -49.46
C ALA A 202 -2.94 8.30 -49.38
N ASN A 203 -3.99 8.86 -48.77
CA ASN A 203 -3.86 10.03 -47.91
C ASN A 203 -5.09 10.21 -47.00
N ALA A 204 -4.89 10.06 -45.69
CA ALA A 204 -5.45 10.94 -44.67
C ALA A 204 -4.96 10.42 -43.31
N GLN A 205 -4.16 11.24 -42.64
CA GLN A 205 -3.65 11.02 -41.31
C GLN A 205 -4.79 10.73 -40.33
N SER A 206 -4.99 9.46 -39.98
CA SER A 206 -5.74 9.07 -38.80
C SER A 206 -4.81 9.27 -37.59
N VAL A 207 -4.77 10.50 -37.09
CA VAL A 207 -4.45 10.70 -35.68
C VAL A 207 -5.41 9.81 -34.89
N ALA A 208 -4.87 8.74 -34.30
CA ALA A 208 -5.59 7.95 -33.33
C ALA A 208 -6.00 8.91 -32.21
N ARG A 209 -7.27 9.34 -32.23
CA ARG A 209 -7.90 9.92 -31.05
C ARG A 209 -7.72 8.85 -29.98
N LEU A 210 -6.85 9.11 -29.01
CA LEU A 210 -6.84 8.37 -27.76
C LEU A 210 -8.26 8.44 -27.24
N GLN A 211 -8.99 7.34 -27.36
CA GLN A 211 -10.25 7.16 -26.66
C GLN A 211 -9.91 7.43 -25.19
N PRO A 212 -10.51 8.43 -24.51
CA PRO A 212 -10.39 8.52 -23.07
C PRO A 212 -10.76 7.14 -22.50
N PRO A 213 -10.06 6.64 -21.45
CA PRO A 213 -10.31 5.31 -20.94
C PRO A 213 -11.81 5.16 -20.75
N SER A 214 -12.41 4.25 -21.52
CA SER A 214 -13.82 3.94 -21.42
C SER A 214 -14.08 3.67 -19.95
N ARG A 215 -14.91 4.50 -19.31
CA ARG A 215 -15.47 4.19 -18.01
C ARG A 215 -15.96 2.74 -18.12
N PRO A 216 -15.55 1.81 -17.23
CA PRO A 216 -16.01 0.43 -17.32
C PRO A 216 -17.51 0.45 -17.51
N ALA A 217 -18.00 -0.21 -18.56
CA ALA A 217 -19.42 -0.44 -18.72
C ALA A 217 -19.94 -1.03 -17.40
N PRO A 218 -21.14 -0.66 -16.91
CA PRO A 218 -21.71 -1.30 -15.74
C PRO A 218 -21.67 -2.80 -16.00
N ALA A 219 -20.85 -3.52 -15.24
CA ALA A 219 -20.96 -4.96 -15.22
C ALA A 219 -22.43 -5.23 -14.88
N LEU A 220 -23.15 -5.89 -15.78
CA LEU A 220 -24.35 -6.62 -15.42
C LEU A 220 -23.91 -7.53 -14.26
N GLY A 221 -24.12 -7.05 -13.03
CA GLY A 221 -23.55 -7.67 -11.85
C GLY A 221 -23.94 -9.12 -11.85
N ALA A 222 -22.97 -10.00 -11.61
CA ALA A 222 -23.31 -11.31 -11.08
C ALA A 222 -24.36 -11.08 -9.99
N ARG A 223 -25.50 -11.77 -10.04
CA ARG A 223 -26.71 -11.45 -9.23
C ARG A 223 -26.44 -11.34 -7.72
N ASN A 224 -25.25 -11.77 -7.28
CA ASN A 224 -24.80 -11.81 -5.91
C ASN A 224 -23.50 -11.01 -5.67
N GLU A 225 -23.17 -10.02 -6.51
CA GLU A 225 -22.00 -9.14 -6.31
C GLU A 225 -22.34 -7.67 -6.53
N ILE A 226 -21.71 -6.78 -5.75
CA ILE A 226 -21.80 -5.33 -5.88
C ILE A 226 -20.42 -4.68 -5.67
N PRO A 227 -20.16 -3.50 -6.26
CA PRO A 227 -18.96 -2.75 -5.92
C PRO A 227 -19.00 -2.25 -4.48
N CYS A 228 -17.90 -2.46 -3.75
CA CYS A 228 -17.76 -2.06 -2.36
C CYS A 228 -16.31 -1.63 -2.03
N ALA A 229 -16.14 -0.88 -0.95
CA ALA A 229 -14.86 -0.69 -0.30
C ALA A 229 -15.09 -0.61 1.21
N ARG A 230 -14.34 -1.37 2.01
CA ARG A 230 -14.46 -1.36 3.47
C ARG A 230 -13.59 -0.29 4.10
N HIS A 231 -12.39 -0.18 3.54
CA HIS A 231 -11.30 0.55 4.16
C HIS A 231 -11.07 1.89 3.49
N VAL A 232 -10.45 2.78 4.23
CA VAL A 232 -10.11 4.10 3.74
C VAL A 232 -9.15 3.98 2.56
N GLY A 233 -9.39 4.79 1.51
CA GLY A 233 -8.53 4.86 0.33
C GLY A 233 -8.59 3.64 -0.62
N GLN A 234 -9.22 2.54 -0.20
CA GLN A 234 -9.40 1.32 -0.98
C GLN A 234 -10.09 1.61 -2.31
N PRO A 235 -9.59 1.10 -3.45
CA PRO A 235 -10.37 1.10 -4.69
C PRO A 235 -11.63 0.27 -4.54
N MET A 236 -12.65 0.51 -5.37
CA MET A 236 -13.86 -0.30 -5.31
C MET A 236 -13.52 -1.71 -5.79
N THR A 237 -13.77 -2.70 -4.94
CA THR A 237 -13.63 -4.12 -5.26
C THR A 237 -15.01 -4.75 -5.44
N SER A 238 -15.06 -6.02 -5.83
CA SER A 238 -16.31 -6.78 -5.87
C SER A 238 -16.56 -7.43 -4.50
N CYS A 239 -17.69 -7.10 -3.87
CA CYS A 239 -18.19 -7.79 -2.68
C CYS A 239 -19.30 -8.76 -3.05
N LYS A 240 -19.34 -9.93 -2.39
CA LYS A 240 -20.53 -10.77 -2.41
C LYS A 240 -21.67 -10.06 -1.72
N ALA A 241 -22.87 -10.12 -2.28
CA ALA A 241 -24.05 -9.52 -1.70
C ALA A 241 -25.28 -10.39 -1.93
N GLY A 242 -26.20 -10.39 -0.95
CA GLY A 242 -27.51 -11.00 -1.04
C GLY A 242 -28.59 -10.01 -0.62
N ILE A 243 -29.81 -10.23 -1.09
CA ILE A 243 -30.94 -9.35 -0.79
C ILE A 243 -32.13 -10.16 -0.28
N VAL A 244 -32.73 -9.69 0.82
CA VAL A 244 -33.99 -10.20 1.37
C VAL A 244 -35.02 -9.08 1.29
N ARG A 245 -36.18 -9.34 0.68
CA ARG A 245 -37.26 -8.35 0.51
C ARG A 245 -38.45 -8.69 1.39
N SER A 246 -39.12 -7.66 1.90
CA SER A 246 -40.34 -7.77 2.68
C SER A 246 -41.20 -6.51 2.50
N GLY A 247 -42.22 -6.59 1.62
CA GLY A 247 -43.06 -5.43 1.29
C GLY A 247 -42.28 -4.34 0.57
N ASP A 248 -42.34 -3.11 1.08
CA ASP A 248 -41.57 -1.96 0.59
C ASP A 248 -40.12 -1.92 1.11
N LYS A 249 -39.71 -2.91 1.92
CA LYS A 249 -38.38 -2.96 2.53
C LYS A 249 -37.50 -4.01 1.86
N ALA A 250 -36.20 -3.71 1.80
CA ALA A 250 -35.19 -4.69 1.45
C ALA A 250 -33.98 -4.58 2.37
N GLU A 251 -33.39 -5.72 2.73
CA GLU A 251 -32.13 -5.81 3.43
C GLU A 251 -31.07 -6.41 2.53
N VAL A 252 -30.05 -5.62 2.24
CA VAL A 252 -28.89 -6.04 1.45
C VAL A 252 -27.78 -6.43 2.40
N THR A 253 -27.40 -7.71 2.40
CA THR A 253 -26.26 -8.22 3.17
C THR A 253 -25.05 -8.29 2.26
N VAL A 254 -24.05 -7.47 2.54
CA VAL A 254 -22.77 -7.40 1.83
C VAL A 254 -21.71 -8.14 2.64
N THR A 255 -20.95 -9.02 1.99
CA THR A 255 -19.85 -9.80 2.58
C THR A 255 -18.55 -9.36 1.91
N TRP A 256 -17.60 -8.89 2.71
CA TRP A 256 -16.30 -8.47 2.17
C TRP A 256 -15.39 -9.66 1.88
N PRO A 257 -14.46 -9.54 0.91
CA PRO A 257 -13.47 -10.58 0.64
C PRO A 257 -12.58 -10.91 1.85
N ASP A 258 -12.32 -9.92 2.71
CA ASP A 258 -11.54 -10.07 3.95
C ASP A 258 -12.37 -10.60 5.14
N GLY A 259 -13.66 -10.88 4.92
CA GLY A 259 -14.58 -11.44 5.92
C GLY A 259 -15.42 -10.40 6.66
N GLY A 260 -16.45 -10.89 7.35
CA GLY A 260 -17.46 -10.06 8.00
C GLY A 260 -18.55 -9.58 7.04
N THR A 261 -19.59 -8.95 7.59
CA THR A 261 -20.76 -8.50 6.83
C THR A 261 -21.24 -7.11 7.20
N ARG A 262 -21.83 -6.43 6.22
CA ARG A 262 -22.61 -5.21 6.39
C ARG A 262 -24.04 -5.49 5.95
N VAL A 263 -25.02 -5.19 6.78
CA VAL A 263 -26.40 -5.12 6.32
C VAL A 263 -26.69 -3.67 5.97
N ILE A 264 -27.35 -3.41 4.85
CA ILE A 264 -27.85 -2.10 4.39
C ILE A 264 -29.36 -2.24 4.24
N ARG A 265 -30.14 -1.41 4.95
CA ARG A 265 -31.60 -1.41 4.84
C ARG A 265 -32.03 -0.43 3.77
N PHE A 266 -33.01 -0.82 2.99
CA PHE A 266 -33.72 -0.02 2.01
C PHE A 266 -35.20 0.03 2.37
N GLN A 267 -35.82 1.15 2.06
CA GLN A 267 -37.27 1.36 2.14
C GLN A 267 -37.73 2.13 0.90
N ALA A 268 -38.78 1.65 0.23
CA ALA A 268 -39.30 2.20 -1.01
C ALA A 268 -38.19 2.48 -2.07
N GLY A 269 -37.32 1.50 -2.30
CA GLY A 269 -36.21 1.60 -3.27
C GLY A 269 -35.11 2.60 -2.89
N ARG A 270 -35.05 3.07 -1.65
CA ARG A 270 -34.06 4.07 -1.18
C ARG A 270 -33.26 3.56 0.02
N PRO A 271 -31.95 3.84 0.10
CA PRO A 271 -31.15 3.52 1.28
C PRO A 271 -31.73 4.21 2.53
N ALA A 272 -32.02 3.42 3.56
CA ALA A 272 -32.69 3.86 4.78
C ALA A 272 -31.79 3.78 6.03
N GLY A 273 -30.74 2.94 6.02
CA GLY A 273 -29.79 2.94 7.14
C GLY A 273 -28.74 1.84 7.13
N SER A 274 -27.92 1.88 8.19
CA SER A 274 -26.83 1.01 8.70
C SER A 274 -27.19 -0.07 9.74
N ASN A 275 -26.50 -1.22 9.82
CA ASN A 275 -26.36 -1.97 11.09
C ASN A 275 -25.08 -1.56 11.82
N ALA A 276 -24.30 -0.63 11.24
CA ALA A 276 -23.22 0.08 11.93
C ALA A 276 -23.80 1.21 12.79
N SER A 277 -23.07 1.55 13.86
CA SER A 277 -23.29 2.78 14.63
C SER A 277 -22.74 4.05 13.97
N GLY A 278 -21.90 3.91 12.92
CA GLY A 278 -21.32 5.04 12.20
C GLY A 278 -22.35 5.82 11.36
N GLU A 279 -22.00 7.06 11.02
CA GLU A 279 -22.82 7.94 10.18
C GLU A 279 -23.27 7.22 8.89
N PHE A 280 -24.55 7.32 8.56
CA PHE A 280 -25.11 6.78 7.32
C PHE A 280 -25.49 7.92 6.38
N ARG A 281 -24.84 7.97 5.22
CA ARG A 281 -25.11 8.97 4.19
C ARG A 281 -25.13 8.32 2.81
N TYR A 282 -25.94 8.85 1.92
CA TYR A 282 -25.96 8.38 0.54
C TYR A 282 -26.24 9.52 -0.43
N THR A 283 -25.77 9.34 -1.66
CA THR A 283 -26.15 10.15 -2.82
C THR A 283 -26.75 9.24 -3.88
N ARG A 284 -27.57 9.82 -4.76
CA ARG A 284 -28.19 9.08 -5.86
C ARG A 284 -27.76 9.68 -7.18
N GLU A 285 -27.27 8.83 -8.08
CA GLU A 285 -26.93 9.17 -9.46
C GLU A 285 -27.81 8.34 -10.39
N GLY A 286 -28.98 8.88 -10.75
CA GLY A 286 -29.99 8.13 -11.51
C GLY A 286 -30.53 6.94 -10.71
N SER A 287 -30.27 5.73 -11.19
CA SER A 287 -30.63 4.46 -10.52
C SER A 287 -29.53 3.90 -9.61
N LEU A 288 -28.37 4.58 -9.52
CA LEU A 288 -27.27 4.16 -8.65
C LEU A 288 -27.36 4.86 -7.29
N SER A 289 -27.41 4.06 -6.23
CA SER A 289 -27.21 4.51 -4.86
C SER A 289 -25.75 4.37 -4.46
N ILE A 290 -25.10 5.50 -4.16
CA ILE A 290 -23.74 5.55 -3.61
C ILE A 290 -23.86 5.77 -2.11
N ILE A 291 -23.61 4.72 -1.34
CA ILE A 291 -23.86 4.67 0.10
C ILE A 291 -22.52 4.72 0.83
N ARG A 292 -22.47 5.48 1.92
CA ARG A 292 -21.30 5.58 2.79
C ARG A 292 -21.71 5.33 4.23
N VAL A 293 -20.92 4.51 4.90
CA VAL A 293 -21.14 4.11 6.29
C VAL A 293 -19.87 4.42 7.09
N GLY A 294 -20.01 5.25 8.12
CA GLY A 294 -18.87 5.80 8.84
C GLY A 294 -17.93 6.55 7.89
N VAL A 295 -16.63 6.48 8.18
CA VAL A 295 -15.63 7.28 7.46
C VAL A 295 -14.97 6.55 6.29
N SER A 296 -15.14 5.22 6.18
CA SER A 296 -14.38 4.40 5.23
C SER A 296 -15.24 3.59 4.26
N GLU A 297 -16.37 3.06 4.72
CA GLU A 297 -17.13 2.09 3.96
C GLU A 297 -17.94 2.75 2.85
N ARG A 298 -17.92 2.14 1.68
CA ARG A 298 -18.61 2.59 0.47
C ARG A 298 -19.24 1.41 -0.25
N PHE A 299 -20.45 1.64 -0.75
CA PHE A 299 -21.21 0.64 -1.50
C PHE A 299 -21.90 1.33 -2.68
N GLU A 300 -21.90 0.65 -3.82
CA GLU A 300 -22.61 1.08 -5.02
C GLU A 300 -23.67 0.04 -5.35
N ILE A 301 -24.94 0.41 -5.22
CA ILE A 301 -26.08 -0.51 -5.40
C ILE A 301 -27.07 0.13 -6.37
N THR A 302 -27.41 -0.58 -7.44
CA THR A 302 -28.36 -0.11 -8.45
C THR A 302 -29.78 -0.60 -8.17
N ASP A 303 -30.77 0.17 -8.62
CA ASP A 303 -32.18 -0.23 -8.56
C ASP A 303 -32.42 -1.57 -9.28
N GLN A 304 -31.76 -1.78 -10.43
CA GLN A 304 -31.82 -3.05 -11.17
C GLN A 304 -31.32 -4.23 -10.33
N TRP A 305 -30.25 -4.06 -9.54
CA TRP A 305 -29.75 -5.09 -8.63
C TRP A 305 -30.75 -5.33 -7.48
N LEU A 306 -31.37 -4.25 -6.99
CA LEU A 306 -32.48 -4.30 -6.03
C LEU A 306 -33.78 -4.85 -6.63
N GLY A 307 -33.84 -5.10 -7.95
CA GLY A 307 -35.04 -5.62 -8.63
C GLY A 307 -36.19 -4.62 -8.70
N GLU A 308 -35.87 -3.32 -8.66
CA GLU A 308 -36.80 -2.18 -8.74
C GLU A 308 -36.77 -1.51 -10.13
#